data_AF-A0A428P152-F1
#
_entry.id   AF-A0A428P152-F1
#
_cell.length_a   1.000
_cell.length_b   1.000
_cell.length_c   1.000
_cell.angle_alpha   90.00
_cell.angle_beta   90.00
_cell.angle_gamma   90.00
#
_symmetry.space_group_name_H-M   'P 1'
#
loop_
_entity.id
_entity.type
_entity.pdbx_description
1 polymer ?
#
loop_
_entity_poly.entity_id
_entity_poly.type
_entity_poly.pdbx_seq_one_letter_code
_entity_poly.pdbx_strand_id
1 'polypeptide(L)'
;MVVYGANDNANGFIRLSPHDQDQVVSSFLQPQPEAIAIDPQQGLELPPTNTSLSPSLDDLRSAWFLTPDSWEISSVDTSRLVPISVNEVHICFDKTKDWLKEWVETGSNPFIHPELNKKSVPSCIQDAFMALSTYFNKTDKTSDMVYRFIEDKANRLTVSHDCPQTSIIDEIGRVQSLFIYTFIRLFDGNIRQRHYAEQHLPVLHRWAKQMLSHASCATSDDRLLLHNALTVYTPELTSNPPVPTHASPEQLLWHAWILSESVRRTCF
;
A
#
# COMPACT_ATOMS: atom_id res chain seq x y z
N MET A 1 -51.76 1.80 17.52
CA MET A 1 -52.29 2.38 18.78
C MET A 1 -51.09 2.48 19.71
N VAL A 2 -50.33 3.57 19.79
CA VAL A 2 -50.68 4.97 20.06
C VAL A 2 -50.00 5.91 19.04
N VAL A 3 -50.64 7.07 18.80
CA VAL A 3 -50.35 8.14 17.83
C VAL A 3 -49.93 9.43 18.57
N TYR A 4 -49.43 10.42 17.82
CA TYR A 4 -49.35 11.89 18.03
C TYR A 4 -47.92 12.41 18.11
N GLY A 5 -47.52 13.48 17.41
CA GLY A 5 -48.22 14.40 16.52
C GLY A 5 -47.28 15.57 16.18
N ALA A 6 -47.31 16.02 14.93
CA ALA A 6 -46.60 17.21 14.45
C ALA A 6 -47.35 18.49 14.88
N ASN A 7 -46.62 19.60 15.02
CA ASN A 7 -47.22 20.94 14.92
C ASN A 7 -46.20 21.96 14.38
N ASP A 8 -46.54 22.49 13.22
CA ASP A 8 -46.02 23.70 12.60
C ASP A 8 -46.71 24.96 13.16
N ASN A 9 -46.12 26.12 12.85
CA ASN A 9 -46.61 27.51 12.86
C ASN A 9 -45.89 28.43 13.86
N ALA A 10 -45.54 29.68 13.57
CA ALA A 10 -45.52 30.48 12.35
C ALA A 10 -44.80 31.82 12.66
N ASN A 11 -44.14 32.38 11.65
CA ASN A 11 -43.97 33.80 11.28
C ASN A 11 -43.94 34.94 12.34
N GLY A 12 -42.93 35.81 12.23
CA GLY A 12 -43.06 37.23 12.60
C GLY A 12 -41.76 38.04 12.66
N PHE A 13 -41.37 38.68 11.55
CA PHE A 13 -40.33 39.73 11.51
C PHE A 13 -40.89 41.07 12.02
N ILE A 14 -40.21 41.76 12.96
CA ILE A 14 -40.22 43.23 13.05
C ILE A 14 -38.83 43.73 13.51
N ARG A 15 -38.29 44.68 12.74
CA ARG A 15 -37.06 45.46 12.97
C ARG A 15 -37.48 46.82 13.54
N LEU A 16 -36.74 47.41 14.49
CA LEU A 16 -36.51 48.86 14.66
C LEU A 16 -35.51 49.13 15.82
N SER A 17 -34.60 50.08 15.57
CA SER A 17 -33.61 50.74 16.46
C SER A 17 -33.91 52.27 16.36
N PRO A 18 -33.28 53.25 17.05
CA PRO A 18 -32.11 53.24 17.95
C PRO A 18 -32.17 54.24 19.15
N HIS A 19 -31.02 54.41 19.85
CA HIS A 19 -30.62 55.49 20.80
C HIS A 19 -31.29 55.48 22.19
N ASP A 20 -30.62 55.71 23.32
CA ASP A 20 -29.27 56.20 23.60
C ASP A 20 -28.90 55.94 25.08
N GLN A 21 -27.61 56.13 25.39
CA GLN A 21 -27.02 56.43 26.71
C GLN A 21 -26.54 55.28 27.62
N ASP A 22 -25.24 55.04 27.44
CA ASP A 22 -24.17 55.30 28.41
C ASP A 22 -23.86 54.33 29.56
N GLN A 23 -22.63 53.79 29.44
CA GLN A 23 -21.57 53.67 30.47
C GLN A 23 -21.87 52.76 31.69
N VAL A 24 -21.09 51.73 32.04
CA VAL A 24 -19.64 51.73 32.33
C VAL A 24 -19.10 50.27 32.35
N VAL A 25 -18.08 50.02 31.53
CA VAL A 25 -16.81 49.27 31.72
C VAL A 25 -16.70 48.06 32.67
N SER A 26 -16.31 46.91 32.10
CA SER A 26 -15.14 46.03 32.44
C SER A 26 -15.44 44.60 31.96
N SER A 27 -14.60 43.78 31.34
CA SER A 27 -13.21 43.85 30.88
C SER A 27 -12.95 42.47 30.22
N PHE A 28 -12.61 42.40 28.93
CA PHE A 28 -12.03 41.18 28.35
C PHE A 28 -10.84 41.57 27.47
N LEU A 29 -9.67 41.11 27.89
CA LEU A 29 -8.39 41.18 27.17
C LEU A 29 -8.50 40.41 25.85
N GLN A 30 -8.12 41.07 24.76
CA GLN A 30 -7.89 40.46 23.46
C GLN A 30 -6.49 40.89 22.99
N PRO A 31 -5.58 39.97 22.63
CA PRO A 31 -4.21 40.34 22.26
C PRO A 31 -4.16 40.95 20.86
N GLN A 32 -3.48 42.09 20.74
CA GLN A 32 -3.11 42.76 19.49
C GLN A 32 -2.00 41.99 18.75
N PRO A 33 -1.96 42.01 17.40
CA PRO A 33 -0.82 41.52 16.64
C PRO A 33 0.31 42.56 16.68
N GLU A 34 1.42 42.22 17.32
CA GLU A 34 2.68 42.96 17.18
C GLU A 34 3.26 42.70 15.79
N ALA A 35 3.28 43.72 14.94
CA ALA A 35 4.04 43.71 13.71
C ALA A 35 5.53 43.86 14.04
N ILE A 36 6.27 42.75 13.97
CA ILE A 36 7.74 42.77 14.02
C ILE A 36 8.23 43.28 12.66
N ALA A 37 8.76 44.50 12.64
CA ALA A 37 9.43 45.07 11.48
C ALA A 37 10.72 44.27 11.18
N ILE A 38 10.80 43.67 10.00
CA ILE A 38 12.00 42.99 9.51
C ILE A 38 12.87 44.06 8.82
N ASP A 39 14.05 44.31 9.38
CA ASP A 39 15.07 45.19 8.81
C ASP A 39 15.65 44.58 7.51
N PRO A 40 15.54 45.22 6.33
CA PRO A 40 15.93 44.62 5.05
C PRO A 40 17.44 44.48 4.80
N GLN A 41 18.32 44.79 5.77
CA GLN A 41 19.77 44.78 5.56
C GLN A 41 20.57 43.73 6.35
N GLN A 42 19.93 42.78 7.03
CA GLN A 42 20.64 41.58 7.48
C GLN A 42 20.62 40.51 6.38
N GLY A 43 21.63 40.57 5.51
CA GLY A 43 21.93 39.46 4.62
C GLY A 43 22.19 38.19 5.44
N LEU A 44 21.35 37.17 5.23
CA LEU A 44 21.70 35.79 5.59
C LEU A 44 22.90 35.41 4.72
N GLU A 45 24.11 35.58 5.22
CA GLU A 45 25.26 34.85 4.71
C GLU A 45 25.05 33.37 5.06
N LEU A 46 24.46 32.62 4.12
CA LEU A 46 24.58 31.17 4.11
C LEU A 46 26.07 30.84 3.97
N PRO A 47 26.65 30.02 4.87
CA PRO A 47 28.01 29.54 4.65
C PRO A 47 28.06 28.81 3.30
N PRO A 48 29.17 28.89 2.54
CA PRO A 48 29.28 28.20 1.27
C PRO A 48 29.30 26.69 1.54
N THR A 49 28.14 26.03 1.44
CA THR A 49 28.03 24.57 1.50
C THR A 49 28.53 23.97 0.18
N ASN A 50 29.83 24.11 -0.08
CA ASN A 50 30.53 23.32 -1.09
C ASN A 50 30.92 21.98 -0.48
N THR A 51 29.94 21.12 -0.23
CA THR A 51 30.19 19.68 -0.08
C THR A 51 28.93 18.95 -0.52
N SER A 52 28.92 18.51 -1.78
CA SER A 52 28.03 17.43 -2.21
C SER A 52 28.45 16.18 -1.44
N LEU A 53 27.92 16.02 -0.22
CA LEU A 53 28.18 14.87 0.62
C LEU A 53 27.20 13.79 0.17
N SER A 54 27.58 13.01 -0.86
CA SER A 54 26.80 11.82 -1.21
C SER A 54 26.74 10.88 0.01
N PRO A 55 25.56 10.36 0.37
CA PRO A 55 25.42 9.51 1.55
C PRO A 55 26.32 8.27 1.43
N SER A 56 26.97 7.91 2.53
CA SER A 56 27.79 6.70 2.59
C SER A 56 26.90 5.46 2.59
N LEU A 57 27.49 4.29 2.33
CA LEU A 57 26.76 3.02 2.36
C LEU A 57 26.16 2.74 3.75
N ASP A 58 26.84 3.15 4.82
CA ASP A 58 26.39 2.98 6.21
C ASP A 58 25.23 3.92 6.54
N ASP A 59 25.20 5.12 5.95
CA ASP A 59 24.05 6.02 6.04
C ASP A 59 22.81 5.40 5.38
N LEU A 60 22.99 4.70 4.25
CA LEU A 60 21.88 4.01 3.58
C LEU A 60 21.34 2.83 4.40
N ARG A 61 22.21 2.04 5.02
CA ARG A 61 21.82 0.92 5.89
C ARG A 61 21.01 1.38 7.10
N SER A 62 21.30 2.58 7.58
CA SER A 62 20.64 3.19 8.73
C SER A 62 19.26 3.77 8.40
N ALA A 63 18.79 3.65 7.16
CA ALA A 63 17.48 4.12 6.77
C ALA A 63 16.37 3.44 7.58
N TRP A 64 15.42 4.24 8.08
CA TRP A 64 14.39 3.78 9.03
C TRP A 64 13.55 2.59 8.54
N PHE A 65 13.42 2.40 7.21
CA PHE A 65 12.64 1.31 6.62
C PHE A 65 13.46 0.02 6.41
N LEU A 66 14.77 0.08 6.69
CA LEU A 66 15.70 -1.04 6.73
C LEU A 66 16.13 -1.37 8.17
N THR A 67 15.46 -0.82 9.18
CA THR A 67 15.69 -1.27 10.56
C THR A 67 14.84 -2.52 10.84
N PRO A 68 15.30 -3.47 11.67
CA PRO A 68 14.50 -4.64 12.05
C PRO A 68 13.11 -4.28 12.59
N ASP A 69 13.03 -3.21 13.38
CA ASP A 69 11.79 -2.71 13.99
C ASP A 69 10.73 -2.31 12.94
N SER A 70 11.16 -1.92 11.72
CA SER A 70 10.25 -1.53 10.63
C SER A 70 9.48 -2.70 9.98
N TRP A 71 9.75 -3.92 10.45
CA TRP A 71 9.15 -5.18 9.99
C TRP A 71 8.29 -5.87 11.06
N GLU A 72 8.21 -5.31 12.27
CA GLU A 72 7.41 -5.88 13.35
C GLU A 72 5.90 -5.67 13.08
N ILE A 73 5.12 -6.77 13.08
CA ILE A 73 3.66 -6.69 13.05
C ILE A 73 3.12 -6.70 14.47
N SER A 74 2.58 -5.58 14.90
CA SER A 74 1.81 -5.50 16.14
C SER A 74 0.53 -6.33 16.04
N SER A 75 0.38 -7.32 16.91
CA SER A 75 -0.88 -8.06 17.01
C SER A 75 -1.97 -7.14 17.56
N VAL A 76 -3.10 -7.06 16.86
CA VAL A 76 -4.29 -6.38 17.37
C VAL A 76 -4.89 -7.20 18.50
N ASP A 77 -5.16 -6.56 19.64
CA ASP A 77 -5.89 -7.20 20.74
C ASP A 77 -7.30 -7.55 20.27
N THR A 78 -7.56 -8.85 20.11
CA THR A 78 -8.82 -9.37 19.60
C THR A 78 -9.92 -9.41 20.67
N SER A 79 -9.59 -9.17 21.94
CA SER A 79 -10.52 -9.29 23.07
C SER A 79 -11.68 -8.28 23.04
N ARG A 80 -11.54 -7.19 22.28
CA ARG A 80 -12.53 -6.09 22.18
C ARG A 80 -13.07 -5.86 20.77
N LEU A 81 -12.85 -6.79 19.83
CA LEU A 81 -13.31 -6.60 18.46
C LEU A 81 -14.85 -6.69 18.38
N VAL A 82 -15.45 -5.65 17.81
CA VAL A 82 -16.86 -5.65 17.43
C VAL A 82 -17.02 -6.52 16.18
N PRO A 83 -18.10 -7.31 16.03
CA PRO A 83 -18.37 -8.05 14.81
C PRO A 83 -18.39 -7.13 13.59
N ILE A 84 -17.68 -7.50 12.53
CA ILE A 84 -17.69 -6.76 11.27
C ILE A 84 -19.08 -6.87 10.67
N SER A 85 -19.71 -5.74 10.37
CA SER A 85 -21.00 -5.72 9.72
C SER A 85 -20.90 -6.16 8.26
N VAL A 86 -21.97 -6.76 7.74
CA VAL A 86 -22.06 -7.15 6.33
C VAL A 86 -21.80 -5.96 5.39
N ASN A 87 -22.25 -4.76 5.80
CA ASN A 87 -22.03 -3.52 5.05
C ASN A 87 -20.55 -3.14 4.95
N GLU A 88 -19.77 -3.27 6.03
CA GLU A 88 -18.33 -3.01 6.01
C GLU A 88 -17.58 -4.00 5.11
N VAL A 89 -18.00 -5.27 5.10
CA VAL A 89 -17.46 -6.27 4.18
C VAL A 89 -17.73 -5.88 2.73
N HIS A 90 -18.95 -5.43 2.41
CA HIS A 90 -19.28 -4.95 1.06
C HIS A 90 -18.46 -3.73 0.65
N ILE A 91 -18.30 -2.74 1.54
CA ILE A 91 -17.46 -1.56 1.26
C ILE A 91 -16.01 -1.98 0.97
N CYS A 92 -15.46 -2.91 1.75
CA CYS A 92 -14.11 -3.42 1.53
C CYS A 92 -13.99 -4.16 0.20
N PHE A 93 -15.00 -4.98 -0.14
CA PHE A 93 -15.07 -5.69 -1.41
C PHE A 93 -15.10 -4.72 -2.59
N ASP A 94 -15.99 -3.74 -2.59
CA ASP A 94 -16.16 -2.79 -3.70
C ASP A 94 -14.87 -1.99 -3.91
N LYS A 95 -14.25 -1.49 -2.82
CA LYS A 95 -12.95 -0.80 -2.90
C LYS A 95 -11.86 -1.68 -3.50
N THR A 96 -11.78 -2.93 -3.06
CA THR A 96 -10.76 -3.86 -3.58
C THR A 96 -11.01 -4.17 -5.05
N LYS A 97 -12.28 -4.32 -5.46
CA LYS A 97 -12.66 -4.51 -6.86
C LYS A 97 -12.28 -3.31 -7.71
N ASP A 98 -12.47 -2.09 -7.20
CA ASP A 98 -12.07 -0.85 -7.88
C ASP A 98 -10.56 -0.77 -8.06
N TRP A 99 -9.76 -1.11 -7.05
CA TRP A 99 -8.30 -1.18 -7.17
C TRP A 99 -7.83 -2.23 -8.18
N LEU A 100 -8.52 -3.37 -8.26
CA LEU A 100 -8.22 -4.39 -9.26
C LEU A 100 -8.58 -3.92 -10.68
N LYS A 101 -9.67 -3.16 -10.83
CA LYS A 101 -10.03 -2.55 -12.11
C LYS A 101 -9.02 -1.48 -12.52
N GLU A 102 -8.62 -0.61 -11.59
CA GLU A 102 -7.58 0.39 -11.79
C GLU A 102 -6.25 -0.24 -12.23
N TRP A 103 -5.90 -1.40 -11.66
CA TRP A 103 -4.71 -2.13 -12.09
C TRP A 103 -4.76 -2.57 -13.55
N VAL A 104 -5.91 -3.07 -14.03
CA VAL A 104 -6.09 -3.45 -15.44
C VAL A 104 -6.02 -2.23 -16.36
N GLU A 105 -6.51 -1.08 -15.91
CA GLU A 105 -6.57 0.15 -16.70
C GLU A 105 -5.24 0.92 -16.75
N THR A 106 -4.49 0.94 -15.65
CA THR A 106 -3.30 1.80 -15.48
C THR A 106 -1.99 1.04 -15.30
N GLY A 107 -2.04 -0.26 -15.00
CA GLY A 107 -0.87 -1.07 -14.66
C GLY A 107 -0.40 -0.95 -13.20
N SER A 108 -1.09 -0.18 -12.36
CA SER A 108 -0.81 -0.06 -10.91
C SER A 108 -2.07 0.03 -10.06
N ASN A 109 -1.94 -0.26 -8.77
CA ASN A 109 -2.97 0.02 -7.76
C ASN A 109 -2.31 0.20 -6.38
N PRO A 110 -3.07 0.42 -5.28
CA PRO A 110 -2.49 0.65 -3.96
C PRO A 110 -1.51 -0.42 -3.46
N PHE A 111 -1.65 -1.69 -3.86
CA PHE A 111 -0.78 -2.78 -3.43
C PHE A 111 0.15 -3.34 -4.52
N ILE A 112 -0.05 -2.97 -5.79
CA ILE A 112 0.84 -3.30 -6.92
C ILE A 112 1.52 -2.03 -7.39
N HIS A 113 2.76 -1.85 -6.95
CA HIS A 113 3.55 -0.66 -7.24
C HIS A 113 3.98 -0.62 -8.72
N PRO A 114 3.84 0.52 -9.44
CA PRO A 114 4.18 0.61 -10.87
C PRO A 114 5.65 0.28 -11.15
N GLU A 115 6.58 0.77 -10.32
CA GLU A 115 8.02 0.52 -10.49
C GLU A 115 8.40 -0.96 -10.39
N LEU A 116 7.65 -1.77 -9.64
CA LEU A 116 7.96 -3.19 -9.45
C LEU A 116 7.89 -3.96 -10.77
N ASN A 117 7.01 -3.52 -11.67
CA ASN A 117 6.70 -4.18 -12.94
C ASN A 117 7.39 -3.55 -14.17
N LYS A 118 8.18 -2.47 -14.00
CA LYS A 118 8.76 -1.77 -15.17
C LYS A 118 9.89 -2.54 -15.85
N LYS A 119 10.72 -3.25 -15.09
CA LYS A 119 11.92 -3.93 -15.61
C LYS A 119 11.69 -5.40 -15.94
N SER A 120 11.02 -6.09 -15.02
CA SER A 120 10.71 -7.51 -15.15
C SER A 120 9.46 -7.80 -14.33
N VAL A 121 8.45 -8.37 -14.98
CA VAL A 121 7.21 -8.76 -14.33
C VAL A 121 7.24 -10.27 -14.11
N PRO A 122 7.11 -10.77 -12.86
CA PRO A 122 7.01 -12.20 -12.61
C PRO A 122 5.91 -12.85 -13.47
N SER A 123 6.16 -14.05 -13.99
CA SER A 123 5.21 -14.74 -14.87
C SER A 123 3.84 -14.94 -14.22
N CYS A 124 3.80 -15.18 -12.90
CA CYS A 124 2.56 -15.26 -12.12
C CYS A 124 1.75 -13.96 -12.17
N ILE A 125 2.40 -12.80 -12.11
CA ILE A 125 1.74 -11.49 -12.19
C ILE A 125 1.19 -11.25 -13.60
N GLN A 126 1.95 -11.63 -14.64
CA GLN A 126 1.46 -11.56 -16.03
C GLN A 126 0.19 -12.41 -16.20
N ASP A 127 0.23 -13.64 -15.69
CA ASP A 127 -0.92 -14.56 -15.71
C ASP A 127 -2.11 -14.02 -14.91
N ALA A 128 -1.87 -13.42 -13.75
CA ALA A 128 -2.91 -12.81 -12.92
C ALA A 128 -3.54 -11.59 -13.61
N PHE A 129 -2.74 -10.75 -14.26
CA PHE A 129 -3.21 -9.60 -15.03
C PHE A 129 -4.13 -10.04 -16.18
N MET A 130 -3.69 -11.03 -16.98
CA MET A 130 -4.49 -11.58 -18.08
C MET A 130 -5.79 -12.22 -17.59
N ALA A 131 -5.73 -12.98 -16.50
CA ALA A 131 -6.89 -13.62 -15.89
C ALA A 131 -7.91 -12.59 -15.37
N LEU A 132 -7.44 -11.54 -14.69
CA LEU A 132 -8.29 -10.47 -14.17
C LEU A 132 -8.92 -9.64 -15.29
N SER A 133 -8.14 -9.30 -16.33
CA SER A 133 -8.64 -8.62 -17.53
C SER A 133 -9.74 -9.45 -18.21
N THR A 134 -9.50 -10.75 -18.34
CA THR A 134 -10.49 -11.69 -18.90
C THR A 134 -11.73 -11.79 -18.02
N TYR A 135 -11.56 -11.81 -16.69
CA TYR A 135 -12.65 -11.84 -15.72
C TYR A 135 -13.56 -10.60 -15.82
N PHE A 136 -13.00 -9.40 -15.96
CA PHE A 136 -13.81 -8.19 -16.13
C PHE A 136 -14.54 -8.12 -17.47
N ASN A 137 -14.01 -8.77 -18.51
CA ASN A 137 -14.60 -8.80 -19.86
C ASN A 137 -15.46 -10.06 -20.12
N LYS A 138 -15.63 -10.93 -19.13
CA LYS A 138 -16.40 -12.17 -19.30
C LYS A 138 -17.87 -11.84 -19.59
N THR A 139 -18.54 -12.77 -20.28
CA THR A 139 -19.98 -12.76 -20.50
C THR A 139 -20.60 -13.96 -19.79
N ASP A 140 -21.92 -13.98 -19.63
CA ASP A 140 -22.60 -15.14 -19.03
C ASP A 140 -22.25 -16.46 -19.74
N LYS A 141 -22.11 -16.42 -21.07
CA LYS A 141 -21.74 -17.58 -21.90
C LYS A 141 -20.30 -18.05 -21.72
N THR A 142 -19.39 -17.16 -21.31
CA THR A 142 -17.96 -17.46 -21.15
C THR A 142 -17.53 -17.61 -19.69
N SER A 143 -18.40 -17.26 -18.74
CA SER A 143 -18.15 -17.26 -17.29
C SER A 143 -17.52 -18.57 -16.79
N ASP A 144 -18.15 -19.72 -17.03
CA ASP A 144 -17.65 -21.04 -16.63
C ASP A 144 -16.29 -21.39 -17.23
N MET A 145 -16.02 -20.96 -18.46
CA MET A 145 -14.72 -21.16 -19.09
C MET A 145 -13.64 -20.31 -18.41
N VAL A 146 -13.94 -19.04 -18.16
CA VAL A 146 -13.04 -18.11 -17.48
C VAL A 146 -12.71 -18.59 -16.06
N TYR A 147 -13.69 -19.10 -15.32
CA TYR A 147 -13.43 -19.68 -13.99
C TYR A 147 -12.52 -20.88 -14.02
N ARG A 148 -12.67 -21.77 -15.01
CA ARG A 148 -11.76 -22.92 -15.16
C ARG A 148 -10.33 -22.48 -15.44
N PHE A 149 -10.13 -21.41 -16.22
CA PHE A 149 -8.80 -20.86 -16.47
C PHE A 149 -8.19 -20.27 -15.20
N ILE A 150 -8.98 -19.51 -14.42
CA ILE A 150 -8.53 -18.94 -13.15
C ILE A 150 -8.19 -20.05 -12.14
N GLU A 151 -9.03 -21.09 -12.09
CA GLU A 151 -8.82 -22.27 -11.24
C GLU A 151 -7.51 -22.99 -11.61
N ASP A 152 -7.29 -23.26 -12.90
CA ASP A 152 -6.04 -23.89 -13.38
C ASP A 152 -4.82 -23.04 -13.02
N LYS A 153 -4.85 -21.73 -13.28
CA LYS A 153 -3.75 -20.81 -12.98
C LYS A 153 -3.45 -20.76 -11.48
N ALA A 154 -4.48 -20.68 -10.64
CA ALA A 154 -4.31 -20.69 -9.20
C ALA A 154 -3.71 -22.00 -8.69
N ASN A 155 -4.18 -23.15 -9.18
CA ASN A 155 -3.67 -24.46 -8.77
C ASN A 155 -2.22 -24.67 -9.24
N ARG A 156 -1.87 -24.22 -10.46
CA ARG A 156 -0.50 -24.27 -10.95
C ARG A 156 0.44 -23.40 -10.13
N LEU A 157 -0.02 -22.22 -9.71
CA LEU A 157 0.74 -21.33 -8.84
C LEU A 157 1.07 -21.99 -7.49
N THR A 158 0.14 -22.76 -6.92
CA THR A 158 0.33 -23.42 -5.61
C THR A 158 1.08 -24.76 -5.69
N VAL A 159 1.02 -25.45 -6.82
CA VAL A 159 1.77 -26.69 -7.08
C VAL A 159 3.23 -26.41 -7.46
N SER A 160 3.51 -25.23 -8.03
CA SER A 160 4.87 -24.77 -8.30
C SER A 160 5.74 -24.87 -7.04
N HIS A 161 6.59 -25.90 -6.97
CA HIS A 161 7.50 -26.14 -5.85
C HIS A 161 8.36 -24.91 -5.59
N ASP A 162 8.58 -24.60 -4.31
CA ASP A 162 9.45 -23.52 -3.85
C ASP A 162 10.80 -23.61 -4.57
N CYS A 163 11.05 -22.70 -5.50
CA CYS A 163 12.37 -22.56 -6.07
C CYS A 163 13.28 -22.08 -4.93
N PRO A 164 14.40 -22.79 -4.64
CA PRO A 164 15.23 -22.51 -3.47
C PRO A 164 15.94 -21.14 -3.50
N GLN A 165 15.76 -20.34 -4.57
CA GLN A 165 16.26 -18.98 -4.68
C GLN A 165 15.20 -18.03 -5.27
N THR A 166 14.00 -17.98 -4.68
CA THR A 166 13.04 -16.97 -5.08
C THR A 166 13.46 -15.58 -4.59
N SER A 167 13.49 -14.62 -5.51
CA SER A 167 13.70 -13.23 -5.13
C SER A 167 12.50 -12.70 -4.34
N ILE A 168 12.69 -11.62 -3.57
CA ILE A 168 11.59 -10.96 -2.86
C ILE A 168 10.51 -10.49 -3.85
N ILE A 169 10.89 -10.10 -5.07
CA ILE A 169 9.94 -9.73 -6.13
C ILE A 169 9.08 -10.93 -6.54
N ASP A 170 9.65 -12.13 -6.65
CA ASP A 170 8.90 -13.35 -6.96
C ASP A 170 7.96 -13.76 -5.82
N GLU A 171 8.34 -13.50 -4.57
CA GLU A 171 7.49 -13.70 -3.40
C GLU A 171 6.30 -12.75 -3.38
N ILE A 172 6.56 -11.44 -3.57
CA ILE A 172 5.51 -10.43 -3.75
C ILE A 172 4.57 -10.83 -4.88
N GLY A 173 5.14 -11.20 -6.03
CA GLY A 173 4.39 -11.60 -7.21
C GLY A 173 3.46 -12.79 -6.95
N ARG A 174 3.94 -13.83 -6.25
CA ARG A 174 3.15 -15.00 -5.89
C ARG A 174 2.02 -14.68 -4.91
N VAL A 175 2.28 -13.86 -3.89
CA VAL A 175 1.25 -13.45 -2.91
C VAL A 175 0.17 -12.61 -3.59
N GLN A 176 0.56 -11.58 -4.36
CA GLN A 176 -0.37 -10.73 -5.10
C GLN A 176 -1.21 -11.54 -6.10
N SER A 177 -0.58 -12.44 -6.86
CA SER A 177 -1.30 -13.29 -7.83
C SER A 177 -2.32 -14.20 -7.15
N LEU A 178 -1.93 -14.86 -6.06
CA LEU A 178 -2.85 -15.74 -5.33
C LEU A 178 -3.98 -14.94 -4.66
N PHE A 179 -3.70 -13.73 -4.16
CA PHE A 179 -4.71 -12.82 -3.65
C PHE A 179 -5.74 -12.50 -4.74
N ILE A 180 -5.31 -12.09 -5.94
CA ILE A 180 -6.20 -11.78 -7.06
C ILE A 180 -7.09 -12.97 -7.41
N TYR A 181 -6.52 -14.17 -7.56
CA TYR A 181 -7.31 -15.37 -7.85
C TYR A 181 -8.29 -15.71 -6.74
N THR A 182 -7.90 -15.52 -5.48
CA THR A 182 -8.77 -15.78 -4.33
C THR A 182 -9.90 -14.75 -4.27
N PHE A 183 -9.61 -13.47 -4.50
CA PHE A 183 -10.60 -12.39 -4.56
C PHE A 183 -11.67 -12.64 -5.62
N ILE A 184 -11.24 -12.95 -6.86
CA ILE A 184 -12.17 -13.24 -7.95
C ILE A 184 -13.13 -14.37 -7.55
N ARG A 185 -12.60 -15.44 -6.95
CA ARG A 185 -13.36 -16.64 -6.63
C ARG A 185 -14.25 -16.51 -5.40
N LEU A 186 -13.87 -15.69 -4.42
CA LEU A 186 -14.61 -15.51 -3.17
C LEU A 186 -15.90 -14.71 -3.37
N PHE A 187 -15.87 -13.73 -4.27
CA PHE A 187 -16.92 -12.70 -4.35
C PHE A 187 -17.75 -12.70 -5.64
N ASP A 188 -17.56 -13.67 -6.54
CA ASP A 188 -18.39 -13.76 -7.74
C ASP A 188 -19.74 -14.48 -7.53
N GLY A 189 -20.01 -14.98 -6.32
CA GLY A 189 -21.30 -15.60 -5.97
C GLY A 189 -21.45 -17.06 -6.39
N ASN A 190 -20.42 -17.67 -6.99
CA ASN A 190 -20.39 -19.10 -7.31
C ASN A 190 -19.88 -19.93 -6.11
N ILE A 191 -20.72 -20.81 -5.58
CA ILE A 191 -20.41 -21.64 -4.39
C ILE A 191 -19.16 -22.52 -4.60
N ARG A 192 -18.98 -23.08 -5.81
CA ARG A 192 -17.80 -23.90 -6.13
C ARG A 192 -16.53 -23.06 -6.10
N GLN A 193 -16.57 -21.86 -6.69
CA GLN A 193 -15.42 -20.95 -6.69
C GLN A 193 -15.08 -20.51 -5.27
N ARG A 194 -16.09 -20.21 -4.45
CA ARG A 194 -15.91 -19.89 -3.03
C ARG A 194 -15.20 -21.00 -2.27
N HIS A 195 -15.63 -22.26 -2.45
CA HIS A 195 -14.97 -23.40 -1.82
C HIS A 195 -13.47 -23.48 -2.15
N TYR A 196 -13.11 -23.30 -3.43
CA TYR A 196 -11.70 -23.27 -3.83
C TYR A 196 -10.93 -22.05 -3.32
N ALA A 197 -11.59 -20.89 -3.21
CA ALA A 197 -10.98 -19.70 -2.62
C ALA A 197 -10.64 -19.93 -1.14
N GLU A 198 -11.55 -20.54 -0.39
CA GLU A 198 -11.38 -20.84 1.04
C GLU A 198 -10.21 -21.79 1.30
N GLN A 199 -9.95 -22.75 0.40
CA GLN A 199 -8.76 -23.63 0.45
C GLN A 199 -7.44 -22.86 0.23
N HIS A 200 -7.48 -21.76 -0.52
CA HIS A 200 -6.30 -20.95 -0.81
C HIS A 200 -6.00 -19.90 0.25
N LEU A 201 -6.96 -19.53 1.11
CA LEU A 201 -6.74 -18.55 2.18
C LEU A 201 -5.60 -18.93 3.16
N PRO A 202 -5.49 -20.17 3.66
CA PRO A 202 -4.36 -20.57 4.50
C PRO A 202 -3.02 -20.52 3.76
N VAL A 203 -3.01 -20.84 2.47
CA VAL A 203 -1.81 -20.77 1.62
C VAL A 203 -1.37 -19.32 1.46
N LEU A 204 -2.31 -18.42 1.14
CA LEU A 204 -2.07 -16.99 1.00
C LEU A 204 -1.51 -16.39 2.29
N HIS A 205 -2.12 -16.71 3.43
CA HIS A 205 -1.66 -16.24 4.75
C HIS A 205 -0.24 -16.71 5.07
N ARG A 206 0.04 -17.99 4.80
CA ARG A 206 1.38 -18.56 5.00
C ARG A 206 2.41 -17.90 4.09
N TRP A 207 2.10 -17.71 2.80
CA TRP A 207 3.01 -17.05 1.87
C TRP A 207 3.26 -15.59 2.22
N ALA A 208 2.25 -14.84 2.66
CA ALA A 208 2.42 -13.46 3.12
C ALA A 208 3.38 -13.39 4.33
N LYS A 209 3.23 -14.30 5.30
CA LYS A 209 4.15 -14.40 6.45
C LYS A 209 5.58 -14.78 6.05
N GLN A 210 5.73 -15.74 5.13
CA GLN A 210 7.05 -16.14 4.63
C GLN A 210 7.74 -14.97 3.91
N MET A 211 7.03 -14.29 3.01
CA MET A 211 7.52 -13.10 2.32
C MET A 211 7.98 -12.01 3.29
N LEU A 212 7.18 -11.71 4.31
CA LEU A 212 7.56 -10.74 5.34
C LEU A 212 8.81 -11.16 6.11
N SER A 213 8.87 -12.41 6.55
CA SER A 213 10.02 -12.94 7.27
C SER A 213 11.29 -12.90 6.42
N HIS A 214 11.19 -13.26 5.15
CA HIS A 214 12.32 -13.23 4.23
C HIS A 214 12.78 -11.79 3.95
N ALA A 215 11.85 -10.85 3.79
CA ALA A 215 12.18 -9.44 3.65
C ALA A 215 12.85 -8.86 4.91
N SER A 216 12.38 -9.24 6.11
CA SER A 216 13.01 -8.87 7.37
C SER A 216 14.45 -9.42 7.47
N CYS A 217 14.68 -10.71 7.18
CA CYS A 217 16.03 -11.28 7.14
C CYS A 217 16.92 -10.62 6.08
N ALA A 218 16.37 -10.37 4.89
CA ALA A 218 17.08 -9.72 3.79
C ALA A 218 17.47 -8.26 4.10
N THR A 219 16.80 -7.64 5.07
CA THR A 219 17.19 -6.35 5.61
C THR A 219 18.45 -6.46 6.45
N SER A 220 18.51 -7.44 7.36
CA SER A 220 19.68 -7.68 8.22
C SER A 220 20.93 -8.10 7.43
N ASP A 221 20.75 -8.78 6.29
CA ASP A 221 21.84 -9.22 5.41
C ASP A 221 22.20 -8.21 4.31
N ASP A 222 21.71 -6.96 4.37
CA ASP A 222 21.84 -5.91 3.34
C ASP A 222 21.27 -6.29 1.96
N ARG A 223 20.63 -7.46 1.80
CA ARG A 223 20.15 -7.97 0.51
C ARG A 223 19.04 -7.11 -0.10
N LEU A 224 18.18 -6.53 0.73
CA LEU A 224 17.16 -5.59 0.25
C LEU A 224 17.77 -4.33 -0.38
N LEU A 225 18.92 -3.89 0.12
CA LEU A 225 19.63 -2.71 -0.39
C LEU A 225 20.53 -3.06 -1.58
N LEU A 226 21.39 -4.07 -1.42
CA LEU A 226 22.49 -4.39 -2.33
C LEU A 226 22.13 -5.43 -3.41
N HIS A 227 21.09 -6.23 -3.18
CA HIS A 227 20.70 -7.34 -4.04
C HIS A 227 19.24 -7.22 -4.51
N ASN A 228 18.78 -5.98 -4.74
CA ASN A 228 17.45 -5.74 -5.28
C ASN A 228 17.46 -5.83 -6.82
N ALA A 229 16.54 -6.63 -7.36
CA ALA A 229 16.43 -6.85 -8.81
C ALA A 229 15.92 -5.63 -9.60
N LEU A 230 15.52 -4.55 -8.91
CA LEU A 230 15.19 -3.27 -9.54
C LEU A 230 16.43 -2.45 -9.90
N THR A 231 17.60 -2.77 -9.37
CA THR A 231 18.88 -2.17 -9.80
C THR A 231 19.47 -2.91 -10.99
N VAL A 232 20.37 -2.27 -11.73
CA VAL A 232 21.07 -2.87 -12.89
C VAL A 232 22.10 -3.92 -12.45
N TYR A 233 22.14 -4.28 -11.15
CA TYR A 233 23.16 -5.16 -10.59
C TYR A 233 22.61 -6.57 -10.37
N THR A 234 23.09 -7.52 -11.18
CA THR A 234 23.13 -8.94 -10.83
C THR A 234 24.47 -9.22 -10.15
N PRO A 235 24.51 -9.77 -8.92
CA PRO A 235 25.77 -10.20 -8.32
C PRO A 235 26.31 -11.38 -9.12
N GLU A 236 27.14 -11.12 -10.12
CA GLU A 236 27.96 -12.17 -10.69
C GLU A 236 28.92 -12.63 -9.60
N LEU A 237 28.89 -13.93 -9.31
CA LEU A 237 29.78 -14.65 -8.39
C LEU A 237 31.24 -14.45 -8.86
N THR A 238 31.85 -13.30 -8.59
CA THR A 238 33.24 -13.03 -8.92
C THR A 238 33.93 -12.46 -7.69
N SER A 239 35.10 -13.03 -7.41
CA SER A 239 35.82 -12.99 -6.15
C SER A 239 36.58 -11.68 -5.89
N ASN A 240 36.05 -10.53 -6.33
CA ASN A 240 36.64 -9.20 -6.09
C ASN A 240 35.53 -8.18 -5.83
N PRO A 241 35.72 -7.19 -4.95
CA PRO A 241 34.65 -6.27 -4.56
C PRO A 241 34.25 -5.40 -5.76
N PRO A 242 33.03 -5.52 -6.28
CA PRO A 242 32.60 -4.67 -7.39
C PRO A 242 32.15 -3.34 -6.82
N VAL A 243 32.88 -2.29 -7.18
CA VAL A 243 32.49 -0.89 -6.97
C VAL A 243 31.18 -0.63 -7.73
N PRO A 244 30.18 0.08 -7.14
CA PRO A 244 28.91 0.38 -7.79
C PRO A 244 29.15 1.23 -9.04
N THR A 245 28.92 0.71 -10.24
CA THR A 245 29.29 1.40 -11.50
C THR A 245 28.13 2.06 -12.23
N HIS A 246 26.86 1.88 -11.82
CA HIS A 246 25.72 2.42 -12.58
C HIS A 246 24.52 2.98 -11.79
N ALA A 247 24.41 2.75 -10.47
CA ALA A 247 23.31 3.29 -9.67
C ALA A 247 23.87 4.23 -8.59
N SER A 248 23.28 5.43 -8.45
CA SER A 248 23.65 6.32 -7.36
C SER A 248 23.19 5.74 -6.01
N PRO A 249 23.85 6.11 -4.89
CA PRO A 249 23.42 5.72 -3.53
C PRO A 249 21.92 5.97 -3.28
N GLU A 250 21.40 7.09 -3.77
CA GLU A 250 19.99 7.48 -3.65
C GLU A 250 19.09 6.54 -4.45
N GLN A 251 19.53 6.09 -5.63
CA GLN A 251 18.78 5.14 -6.46
C GLN A 251 18.72 3.75 -5.82
N LEU A 252 19.81 3.28 -5.19
CA LEU A 252 19.82 2.04 -4.42
C LEU A 252 18.81 2.12 -3.27
N LEU A 253 18.85 3.21 -2.51
CA LEU A 253 17.96 3.43 -1.38
C LEU A 253 16.50 3.52 -1.80
N TRP A 254 16.21 4.24 -2.89
CA TRP A 254 14.87 4.35 -3.46
C TRP A 254 14.31 2.99 -3.87
N HIS A 255 15.08 2.15 -4.58
CA HIS A 255 14.60 0.82 -4.97
C HIS A 255 14.42 -0.10 -3.76
N ALA A 256 15.29 -0.03 -2.76
CA ALA A 256 15.12 -0.76 -1.51
C ALA A 256 13.84 -0.33 -0.77
N TRP A 257 13.52 0.97 -0.79
CA TRP A 257 12.28 1.49 -0.25
C TRP A 257 11.07 0.94 -1.01
N ILE A 258 11.08 0.98 -2.34
CA ILE A 258 10.01 0.41 -3.18
C ILE A 258 9.76 -1.06 -2.85
N LEU A 259 10.82 -1.85 -2.73
CA LEU A 259 10.69 -3.27 -2.44
C LEU A 259 10.13 -3.49 -1.03
N SER A 260 10.62 -2.74 -0.04
CA SER A 260 10.14 -2.81 1.34
C SER A 260 8.67 -2.41 1.46
N GLU A 261 8.30 -1.32 0.81
CA GLU A 261 6.93 -0.81 0.78
C GLU A 261 5.99 -1.75 0.04
N SER A 262 6.45 -2.39 -1.04
CA SER A 262 5.66 -3.40 -1.77
C SER A 262 5.37 -4.63 -0.89
N VAL A 263 6.33 -5.06 -0.06
CA VAL A 263 6.09 -6.13 0.93
C VAL A 263 5.05 -5.68 1.95
N ARG A 264 5.19 -4.47 2.52
CA ARG A 264 4.23 -3.95 3.52
C ARG A 264 2.82 -3.85 2.98
N ARG A 265 2.64 -3.35 1.76
CA ARG A 265 1.33 -3.23 1.10
C ARG A 265 0.69 -4.57 0.74
N THR A 266 1.50 -5.62 0.63
CA THR A 266 1.05 -6.97 0.28
C THR A 266 0.79 -7.83 1.52
N CYS A 267 1.31 -7.44 2.69
CA CYS A 267 0.98 -8.07 3.97
C CYS A 267 -0.35 -7.53 4.49
N PHE A 268 -1.39 -8.37 4.50
CA PHE A 268 -2.72 -8.07 5.03
C PHE A 268 -2.85 -8.47 6.51
#